data_AF-A0A0R1XBI4-F1
#
_entry.id   AF-A0A0R1XBI4-F1
#
_cell.length_a   1.000
_cell.length_b   1.000
_cell.length_c   1.000
_cell.angle_alpha   90.00
_cell.angle_beta   90.00
_cell.angle_gamma   90.00
#
_symmetry.space_group_name_H-M   'P 1'
#
loop_
_entity.id
_entity.type
_entity.pdbx_description
1 polymer ?
#
loop_
_entity_poly.entity_id
_entity_poly.type
_entity_poly.pdbx_seq_one_letter_code
_entity_poly.pdbx_strand_id
1 'polypeptide(L)' 'MIHIYSDIEADSVANNFFKYDYHDRGKIKWDGFFLSEYTAALKKHRQYIDGAQSLVQNLKNVRNN' A
#
# COMPACT_ATOMS: atom_id res chain seq x y z
N MET A 1 1.10 -33.82 2.19
CA MET A 1 1.77 -34.08 3.48
C MET A 1 1.90 -32.76 4.21
N ILE A 2 1.16 -32.57 5.30
CA ILE A 2 1.27 -31.36 6.13
C ILE A 2 2.43 -31.60 7.09
N HIS A 3 3.43 -30.71 7.07
CA HIS A 3 4.53 -30.73 8.05
C HIS A 3 4.15 -29.82 9.22
N ILE A 4 4.08 -30.39 10.42
CA ILE A 4 3.88 -29.64 11.66
C ILE A 4 5.25 -29.53 12.30
N TYR A 5 5.74 -28.30 12.44
CA TYR A 5 7.02 -28.00 13.07
C TYR A 5 6.78 -27.62 14.53
N SER A 6 7.68 -28.04 15.42
CA SER A 6 7.79 -27.40 16.73
C SER A 6 8.32 -25.96 16.59
N ASP A 7 8.10 -25.10 17.59
CA ASP A 7 8.52 -23.69 17.54
C ASP A 7 10.03 -23.55 17.24
N ILE A 8 10.85 -24.42 17.82
CA ILE A 8 12.31 -24.43 17.63
C ILE A 8 12.69 -24.82 16.19
N GLU A 9 11.99 -25.80 15.63
CA GLU A 9 12.22 -26.25 14.26
C GLU A 9 11.72 -25.21 13.25
N ALA A 10 10.60 -24.55 13.54
CA ALA A 10 10.05 -23.49 12.70
C ALA A 10 11.04 -22.33 12.56
N ASP A 11 11.66 -21.89 13.67
CA ASP A 11 12.68 -20.85 13.64
C ASP A 11 13.91 -21.25 12.83
N SER A 12 14.37 -22.50 12.97
CA SER A 12 15.50 -23.03 12.20
C SER A 12 15.20 -23.06 10.69
N VAL A 13 14.01 -23.54 10.32
CA VAL A 13 13.56 -23.58 8.92
C VAL A 13 13.42 -22.17 8.35
N ALA A 14 12.82 -21.25 9.10
CA ALA A 14 12.68 -19.85 8.70
C ALA A 14 14.06 -19.19 8.47
N ASN A 15 14.99 -19.38 9.40
CA ASN A 15 16.35 -18.84 9.28
C ASN A 15 17.08 -19.37 8.05
N ASN A 16 16.99 -20.68 7.79
CA ASN A 16 17.61 -21.27 6.61
C ASN A 16 17.00 -20.75 5.31
N PHE A 17 15.66 -20.62 5.27
CA PHE A 17 14.97 -20.02 4.13
C PHE A 17 15.44 -18.59 3.88
N PHE A 18 15.49 -17.74 4.91
CA PHE A 18 15.93 -16.35 4.74
C PHE A 18 17.41 -16.22 4.36
N LYS A 19 18.24 -17.20 4.74
CA LYS A 19 19.69 -17.17 4.48
C LYS A 19 20.06 -17.66 3.08
N TYR A 20 19.39 -18.70 2.58
CA TYR A 20 19.81 -19.39 1.36
C TYR A 20 18.81 -19.28 0.22
N ASP A 21 17.50 -19.22 0.52
CA ASP A 21 16.44 -19.29 -0.50
C ASP A 21 15.76 -17.94 -0.73
N TYR A 22 15.80 -17.05 0.26
CA TYR A 22 15.21 -15.72 0.15
C TYR A 22 16.12 -14.79 -0.64
N HIS A 23 15.72 -14.55 -1.88
CA HIS A 23 16.24 -13.43 -2.65
C HIS A 23 15.45 -12.18 -2.28
N ASP A 24 16.15 -11.16 -1.77
CA ASP A 24 15.58 -9.82 -1.54
C ASP A 24 14.97 -9.33 -2.86
N ARG A 25 13.65 -9.23 -2.89
CA ARG A 25 12.93 -8.86 -4.12
C ARG A 25 12.96 -7.36 -4.38
N GLY A 26 13.64 -6.58 -3.53
CA GLY A 26 13.57 -5.13 -3.53
C GLY A 26 12.13 -4.64 -3.45
N LYS A 27 11.89 -3.36 -3.78
CA LYS A 27 10.52 -2.89 -4.00
C LYS A 27 9.93 -3.62 -5.20
N ILE A 28 9.10 -4.63 -4.96
CA ILE A 28 8.41 -5.38 -6.01
C ILE A 28 7.49 -4.41 -6.76
N LYS A 29 7.81 -4.14 -8.02
CA LYS A 29 6.87 -3.57 -8.96
C LYS A 29 5.95 -4.69 -9.41
N TRP A 30 4.68 -4.65 -9.02
CA TRP A 30 3.68 -5.56 -9.57
C TRP A 30 3.23 -4.99 -10.91
N ASP A 31 3.45 -5.72 -12.00
CA ASP A 31 3.13 -5.28 -13.37
C ASP A 31 3.74 -3.91 -13.76
N GLY A 32 4.95 -3.61 -13.26
CA GLY A 32 5.64 -2.35 -13.55
C GLY A 32 5.21 -1.15 -12.71
N PHE A 33 4.20 -1.28 -11.83
CA PHE A 33 3.73 -0.21 -10.96
C PHE A 33 4.20 -0.39 -9.51
N PHE A 34 4.62 0.71 -8.88
CA PHE A 34 4.79 0.72 -7.43
C PHE A 34 3.45 0.94 -6.73
N LEU A 35 3.16 0.19 -5.67
CA LEU A 35 1.98 0.42 -4.83
C LEU A 35 1.92 1.86 -4.26
N SER A 36 3.10 2.46 -4.03
CA SER A 36 3.23 3.85 -3.60
C SER A 36 2.77 4.85 -4.68
N GLU A 37 2.96 4.54 -5.96
CA GLU A 37 2.54 5.41 -7.07
C GLU A 37 1.02 5.38 -7.25
N TYR A 38 0.38 4.21 -7.09
CA TYR A 38 -1.08 4.11 -7.10
C TYR A 38 -1.72 4.87 -5.93
N THR A 39 -1.19 4.68 -4.72
CA THR A 39 -1.67 5.39 -3.53
C THR A 39 -1.45 6.91 -3.65
N ALA A 40 -0.34 7.33 -4.24
CA ALA A 40 -0.05 8.75 -4.49
C ALA A 40 -1.02 9.36 -5.51
N ALA A 41 -1.31 8.64 -6.61
CA ALA A 41 -2.28 9.09 -7.62
C ALA A 41 -3.69 9.23 -7.04
N LEU A 42 -4.13 8.25 -6.25
CA LEU A 42 -5.43 8.29 -5.56
C LEU A 42 -5.51 9.44 -4.54
N LYS A 43 -4.44 9.68 -3.78
CA LYS A 43 -4.37 10.78 -2.82
C LYS A 43 -4.49 12.15 -3.51
N LYS A 44 -3.78 12.33 -4.64
CA LYS A 44 -3.87 13.56 -5.45
C LYS A 44 -5.27 13.78 -6.01
N HIS A 45 -5.93 12.71 -6.48
CA HIS A 45 -7.28 12.79 -7.00
C HIS A 45 -8.29 13.17 -5.91
N ARG A 46 -8.18 12.58 -4.71
CA ARG A 46 -9.01 12.94 -3.56
C ARG A 46 -8.85 14.41 -3.16
N GLN A 47 -7.61 14.89 -3.07
CA GLN A 47 -7.33 16.30 -2.76
C GLN A 47 -7.97 17.27 -3.78
N TYR A 48 -7.97 16.92 -5.07
CA TYR A 48 -8.62 17.72 -6.10
C TYR A 48 -10.14 17.75 -5.93
N ILE A 49 -10.77 16.60 -5.65
CA ILE A 49 -12.20 16.50 -5.42
C ILE A 49 -12.61 17.28 -4.17
N ASP A 50 -11.89 17.12 -3.06
CA ASP A 50 -12.19 17.79 -1.79
C ASP A 50 -12.11 19.32 -1.96
N GLY A 51 -11.09 19.81 -2.65
CA GLY A 51 -10.96 21.24 -2.99
C GLY A 51 -12.11 21.75 -3.85
N ALA A 52 -12.51 21.00 -4.88
CA ALA A 52 -13.65 21.36 -5.73
C ALA A 52 -14.97 21.40 -4.94
N GLN A 53 -15.16 20.46 -4.01
CA GLN A 53 -16.34 20.43 -3.13
C GLN A 53 -16.37 21.66 -2.21
N SER A 54 -15.25 22.02 -1.59
CA SER A 54 -15.15 23.22 -0.75
C SER A 54 -15.49 24.50 -1.54
N LEU A 55 -15.02 24.62 -2.79
CA LEU A 55 -15.35 25.75 -3.65
C LEU A 55 -16.85 25.82 -3.96
N VAL A 56 -17.48 24.69 -4.29
CA VAL A 56 -18.93 24.62 -4.54
C VAL A 56 -19.73 25.02 -3.30
N GLN A 57 -19.30 24.61 -2.10
CA GLN A 57 -19.97 25.02 -0.87
C GLN A 57 -19.83 26.53 -0.61
N ASN A 58 -18.63 27.08 -0.83
CA ASN A 58 -18.42 28.52 -0.70
C ASN A 58 -19.32 29.31 -1.66
N LEU A 59 -19.45 28.88 -2.91
CA LEU A 59 -20.35 29.51 -3.88
C LEU A 59 -21.82 29.45 -3.47
N LYS A 60 -22.27 28.33 -2.91
CA LYS A 60 -23.63 28.20 -2.37
C LYS A 60 -23.87 29.14 -1.20
N ASN A 61 -22.88 29.28 -0.31
CA ASN A 61 -22.96 30.17 0.84
C ASN A 61 -23.00 31.65 0.41
N VAL A 62 -22.21 32.04 -0.59
CA VAL A 62 -22.23 33.40 -1.17
C VAL A 62 -23.56 33.73 -1.84
N ARG A 63 -24.17 32.76 -2.55
CA ARG A 63 -25.47 32.96 -3.21
C ARG A 63 -26.65 33.06 -2.22
N ASN A 64 -26.51 32.45 -1.05
CA ASN A 64 -27.57 32.41 -0.03
C ASN A 64 -27.48 33.56 0.98
N ASN A 65 -26.46 34.42 0.88
CA ASN A 65 -26.33 35.69 1.61
C ASN A 65 -26.75 36.85 0.69
#